data_AF-A0A2E7CNX6-F1
#
_entry.id   AF-A0A2E7CNX6-F1
#
_cell.length_a   1.000
_cell.length_b   1.000
_cell.length_c   1.000
_cell.angle_alpha   90.00
_cell.angle_beta   90.00
_cell.angle_gamma   90.00
#
_symmetry.space_group_name_H-M   'P 1'
#
loop_
_entity.id
_entity.type
_entity.pdbx_description
1 polymer ?
#
loop_
_entity_poly.entity_id
_entity_poly.type
_entity_poly.pdbx_seq_one_letter_code
_entity_poly.pdbx_strand_id
1 'polypeptide(L)'
;MSSNLSDCHEPLLNKLEQAIGQKLWAEASLLLQAFVDTWPVGACLHIATQRWENQLYDPLTLGVLMRHKEIMDLCGESLPELKLPADLPPYCELEGHELKGRRTELCNRAALDELDAVLFLSDPPSDPDTQLALGELRMEAKAQVSVDLYGLPGLLVPAAKPFNALMGSAPSGQMGEGLRQICDIAILPGIPAKLAQGVCEPVGWLLWSGPARPLPITPLAVEVLRRISLGVASISDELGLEREQVKQIVSEMVSIGAATVAQQEH
;
A
#
# COMPACT_ATOMS: atom_id res chain seq x y z
N MET A 1 -2.54 -0.69 -21.84
CA MET A 1 -3.41 0.21 -21.05
C MET A 1 -2.50 0.94 -20.09
N SER A 2 -2.21 2.22 -20.31
CA SER A 2 -1.50 3.05 -19.33
C SER A 2 -2.50 4.03 -18.75
N SER A 3 -3.38 3.56 -17.87
CA SER A 3 -4.12 4.48 -17.00
C SER A 3 -3.08 5.18 -16.12
N ASN A 4 -3.03 6.50 -16.21
CA ASN A 4 -2.16 7.27 -15.33
C ASN A 4 -2.87 7.34 -13.98
N LEU A 5 -2.27 6.80 -12.92
CA LEU A 5 -2.88 6.80 -11.59
C LEU A 5 -3.13 8.22 -11.05
N SER A 6 -2.55 9.25 -11.66
CA SER A 6 -2.91 10.65 -11.39
C SER A 6 -4.40 10.94 -11.65
N ASP A 7 -5.01 10.26 -12.62
CA ASP A 7 -6.40 10.48 -13.00
C ASP A 7 -7.37 9.95 -11.92
N CYS A 8 -6.86 9.09 -11.02
CA CYS A 8 -7.59 8.56 -9.86
C CYS A 8 -7.62 9.53 -8.67
N HIS A 9 -6.75 10.55 -8.64
CA HIS A 9 -6.61 11.43 -7.48
C HIS A 9 -7.91 12.19 -7.16
N GLU A 10 -8.50 12.85 -8.17
CA GLU A 10 -9.73 13.63 -7.99
C GLU A 10 -10.94 12.75 -7.63
N PRO A 11 -11.21 11.63 -8.33
CA PRO A 11 -12.27 10.70 -7.94
C PRO A 11 -12.15 10.18 -6.50
N LEU A 12 -10.94 9.81 -6.07
CA LEU A 12 -10.70 9.31 -4.70
C LEU A 12 -10.90 10.39 -3.65
N LEU A 13 -10.43 11.62 -3.90
CA LEU A 13 -10.63 12.75 -2.99
C LEU A 13 -12.11 13.11 -2.86
N ASN A 14 -12.85 13.19 -3.97
CA ASN A 14 -14.28 13.47 -3.95
C ASN A 14 -15.05 12.41 -3.14
N LYS A 15 -14.74 11.12 -3.34
CA LYS A 15 -15.35 10.03 -2.56
C LYS A 15 -14.95 10.11 -1.08
N LEU A 16 -13.69 10.43 -0.78
CA LEU A 16 -13.20 10.58 0.59
C LEU A 16 -13.95 11.70 1.33
N GLU A 17 -14.10 12.86 0.71
CA GLU A 17 -14.85 13.99 1.27
C GLU A 17 -16.31 13.63 1.51
N GLN A 18 -16.94 12.92 0.56
CA GLN A 18 -18.30 12.42 0.71
C GLN A 18 -18.42 11.43 1.89
N ALA A 19 -17.52 10.45 1.98
CA ALA A 19 -17.51 9.47 3.07
C ALA A 19 -17.32 10.13 4.44
N ILE A 20 -16.44 11.12 4.54
CA ILE A 20 -16.24 11.92 5.76
C ILE A 20 -17.52 12.70 6.10
N GLY A 21 -18.13 13.38 5.12
CA GLY A 21 -19.39 14.11 5.30
C GLY A 21 -20.53 13.23 5.79
N GLN A 22 -20.55 11.97 5.35
CA GLN A 22 -21.52 10.95 5.75
C GLN A 22 -21.11 10.15 7.01
N LYS A 23 -19.93 10.42 7.59
CA LYS A 23 -19.34 9.71 8.74
C LYS A 23 -19.14 8.20 8.49
N LEU A 24 -18.89 7.82 7.24
CA LEU A 24 -18.54 6.46 6.83
C LEU A 24 -17.04 6.23 7.06
N TRP A 25 -16.63 6.14 8.33
CA TRP A 25 -15.23 6.18 8.76
C TRP A 25 -14.35 5.05 8.22
N ALA A 26 -14.90 3.83 8.12
CA ALA A 26 -14.19 2.69 7.54
C ALA A 26 -13.90 2.91 6.04
N GLU A 27 -14.89 3.42 5.31
CA GLU A 27 -14.74 3.74 3.89
C GLU A 27 -13.78 4.91 3.68
N ALA A 28 -13.88 5.98 4.48
CA ALA A 28 -12.95 7.10 4.45
C ALA A 28 -11.50 6.65 4.70
N SER A 29 -11.28 5.75 5.67
CA SER A 29 -9.95 5.16 5.92
C SER A 29 -9.42 4.40 4.70
N LEU A 30 -10.26 3.60 4.03
CA LEU A 30 -9.89 2.84 2.83
C LEU A 30 -9.56 3.77 1.65
N LEU A 31 -10.39 4.80 1.42
CA LEU A 31 -10.19 5.78 0.37
C LEU A 31 -8.94 6.62 0.58
N LEU A 32 -8.66 7.05 1.82
CA LEU A 32 -7.42 7.75 2.14
C LEU A 32 -6.19 6.86 1.87
N GLN A 33 -6.23 5.59 2.30
CA GLN A 33 -5.13 4.66 2.03
C GLN A 33 -4.95 4.44 0.52
N ALA A 34 -6.04 4.32 -0.24
CA ALA A 34 -5.99 4.20 -1.70
C ALA A 34 -5.36 5.43 -2.37
N PHE A 35 -5.74 6.63 -1.91
CA PHE A 35 -5.18 7.88 -2.41
C PHE A 35 -3.66 7.97 -2.18
N VAL A 36 -3.17 7.66 -0.97
CA VAL A 36 -1.71 7.76 -0.72
C VAL A 36 -0.92 6.67 -1.44
N ASP A 37 -1.53 5.52 -1.71
CA ASP A 37 -0.90 4.41 -2.42
C ASP A 37 -0.77 4.65 -3.93
N THR A 38 -1.42 5.66 -4.51
CA THR A 38 -1.28 5.96 -5.95
C THR A 38 0.15 6.31 -6.36
N TRP A 39 0.93 6.92 -5.47
CA TRP A 39 2.34 7.24 -5.69
C TRP A 39 3.21 5.99 -5.86
N PRO A 40 3.33 5.14 -4.83
CA PRO A 40 4.20 3.97 -4.95
C PRO A 40 3.71 2.94 -5.96
N VAL A 41 2.38 2.80 -6.12
CA VAL A 41 1.82 1.95 -7.19
C VAL A 41 2.16 2.53 -8.55
N GLY A 42 1.91 3.83 -8.78
CA GLY A 42 2.20 4.51 -10.04
C GLY A 42 3.67 4.43 -10.45
N ALA A 43 4.58 4.56 -9.48
CA ALA A 43 6.02 4.44 -9.71
C ALA A 43 6.44 3.03 -10.14
N CYS A 44 5.71 1.99 -9.72
CA CYS A 44 6.09 0.59 -9.95
C CYS A 44 5.24 -0.12 -11.01
N LEU A 45 4.09 0.44 -11.39
CA LEU A 45 3.06 -0.24 -12.19
C LEU A 45 3.58 -0.75 -13.54
N HIS A 46 4.33 0.08 -14.27
CA HIS A 46 4.88 -0.31 -15.56
C HIS A 46 5.83 -1.52 -15.43
N ILE A 47 6.75 -1.47 -14.46
CA ILE A 47 7.71 -2.55 -14.20
C ILE A 47 6.99 -3.82 -13.75
N ALA A 48 6.02 -3.70 -12.83
CA ALA A 48 5.22 -4.82 -12.37
C ALA A 48 4.44 -5.47 -13.53
N THR A 49 3.82 -4.66 -14.40
CA THR A 49 3.09 -5.15 -15.57
C THR A 49 4.02 -5.91 -16.51
N GLN A 50 5.18 -5.33 -16.84
CA GLN A 50 6.18 -5.97 -17.70
C GLN A 50 6.70 -7.28 -17.10
N ARG A 51 6.95 -7.32 -15.78
CA ARG A 51 7.40 -8.54 -15.10
C ARG A 51 6.34 -9.63 -15.16
N TRP A 52 5.07 -9.29 -14.88
CA TRP A 52 3.97 -10.22 -14.94
C TRP A 52 3.76 -10.80 -16.35
N GLU A 53 3.81 -9.96 -17.37
CA GLU A 53 3.70 -10.40 -18.78
C GLU A 53 4.84 -11.33 -19.20
N ASN A 54 6.03 -11.14 -18.63
CA ASN A 54 7.20 -12.01 -18.83
C ASN A 54 7.24 -13.21 -17.86
N GLN A 55 6.13 -13.49 -17.16
CA GLN A 55 6.00 -14.62 -16.22
C GLN A 55 7.01 -14.58 -15.06
N LEU A 56 7.48 -13.38 -14.69
CA LEU A 56 8.32 -13.16 -13.53
C LEU A 56 7.45 -12.84 -12.32
N TYR A 57 6.92 -13.90 -11.71
CA TYR A 57 6.03 -13.80 -10.55
C TYR A 57 6.82 -13.58 -9.27
N ASP A 58 6.59 -12.44 -8.61
CA ASP A 58 7.18 -12.12 -7.32
C ASP A 58 6.21 -11.30 -6.44
N PRO A 59 6.42 -11.25 -5.11
CA PRO A 59 5.51 -10.56 -4.19
C PRO A 59 5.27 -9.10 -4.51
N LEU A 60 6.31 -8.35 -4.90
CA LEU A 60 6.18 -6.92 -5.20
C LEU A 60 5.34 -6.71 -6.46
N THR A 61 5.62 -7.50 -7.51
CA THR A 61 4.86 -7.45 -8.76
C THR A 61 3.37 -7.72 -8.52
N LEU A 62 3.03 -8.82 -7.83
CA LEU A 62 1.63 -9.14 -7.53
C LEU A 62 0.98 -8.05 -6.65
N GLY A 63 1.66 -7.63 -5.58
CA GLY A 63 1.14 -6.62 -4.68
C GLY A 63 0.83 -5.28 -5.36
N VAL A 64 1.71 -4.82 -6.27
CA VAL A 64 1.49 -3.59 -7.06
C VAL A 64 0.28 -3.74 -7.98
N LEU A 65 0.16 -4.87 -8.70
CA LEU A 65 -0.93 -5.08 -9.65
C LEU A 65 -2.28 -5.23 -8.95
N MET A 66 -2.32 -5.96 -7.84
CA MET A 66 -3.55 -6.12 -7.05
C MET A 66 -3.95 -4.81 -6.38
N ARG A 67 -2.99 -4.05 -5.83
CA ARG A 67 -3.29 -2.74 -5.26
C ARG A 67 -3.75 -1.75 -6.33
N HIS A 68 -3.17 -1.79 -7.53
CA HIS A 68 -3.64 -1.00 -8.66
C HIS A 68 -5.10 -1.34 -8.99
N LYS A 69 -5.45 -2.62 -9.11
CA LYS A 69 -6.83 -3.06 -9.34
C LYS A 69 -7.80 -2.53 -8.28
N GLU A 70 -7.46 -2.69 -7.00
CA GLU A 70 -8.28 -2.16 -5.90
C GLU A 70 -8.50 -0.65 -5.99
N ILE A 71 -7.44 0.11 -6.33
CA ILE A 71 -7.53 1.57 -6.50
C ILE A 71 -8.49 1.91 -7.66
N MET A 72 -8.37 1.22 -8.80
CA MET A 72 -9.25 1.47 -9.95
C MET A 72 -10.71 1.11 -9.63
N ASP A 73 -10.94 -0.01 -8.96
CA ASP A 73 -12.28 -0.42 -8.52
C ASP A 73 -12.89 0.64 -7.58
N LEU A 74 -12.09 1.20 -6.66
CA LEU A 74 -12.49 2.33 -5.81
C LEU A 74 -12.75 3.62 -6.59
N CYS A 75 -12.12 3.82 -7.75
CA CYS A 75 -12.45 4.92 -8.67
C CYS A 75 -13.75 4.65 -9.47
N GLY A 76 -14.25 3.40 -9.48
CA GLY A 76 -15.38 2.98 -10.31
C GLY A 76 -14.97 2.56 -11.72
N GLU A 77 -13.68 2.31 -11.94
CA GLU A 77 -13.14 1.75 -13.17
C GLU A 77 -12.91 0.26 -12.99
N SER A 78 -13.33 -0.55 -13.96
CA SER A 78 -13.07 -1.99 -13.94
C SER A 78 -11.84 -2.31 -14.78
N LEU A 79 -10.78 -2.81 -14.14
CA LEU A 79 -9.63 -3.36 -14.85
C LEU A 79 -9.88 -4.81 -15.27
N PRO A 80 -9.34 -5.22 -16.44
CA PRO A 80 -9.36 -6.61 -16.83
C PRO A 80 -8.64 -7.47 -15.78
N GLU A 81 -9.08 -8.72 -15.66
CA GLU A 81 -8.42 -9.69 -14.79
C GLU A 81 -6.97 -9.92 -15.23
N LEU A 82 -6.11 -10.20 -14.25
CA LEU A 82 -4.73 -10.58 -14.51
C LEU A 82 -4.72 -11.87 -15.34
N LYS A 83 -4.01 -11.84 -16.46
CA LYS A 83 -3.82 -13.04 -17.27
C LYS A 83 -2.99 -14.04 -16.48
N LEU A 84 -3.56 -15.21 -16.25
CA LEU A 84 -2.92 -16.34 -15.60
C LEU A 84 -2.36 -17.31 -16.65
N PRO A 85 -1.26 -18.02 -16.35
CA PRO A 85 -0.80 -19.12 -17.19
C PRO A 85 -1.83 -20.26 -17.16
N ALA A 86 -1.84 -21.09 -18.20
CA ALA A 86 -2.77 -22.23 -18.29
C ALA A 86 -2.49 -23.29 -17.21
N ASP A 87 -1.21 -23.54 -16.93
CA ASP A 87 -0.76 -24.50 -15.91
C ASP A 87 -0.57 -23.80 -14.57
N LEU A 88 -1.67 -23.63 -13.83
CA LEU A 88 -1.62 -23.13 -12.46
C LEU A 88 -1.15 -24.22 -11.48
N PRO A 89 -0.50 -23.82 -10.37
CA PRO A 89 -0.22 -24.75 -9.28
C PRO A 89 -1.50 -25.45 -8.77
N PRO A 90 -1.41 -26.69 -8.25
CA PRO A 90 -2.58 -27.48 -7.87
C PRO A 90 -3.48 -26.74 -6.88
N TYR A 91 -4.74 -26.54 -7.24
CA TYR A 91 -5.74 -25.97 -6.36
C TYR A 91 -7.07 -26.69 -6.52
N CYS A 92 -7.99 -26.46 -5.60
CA CYS A 92 -9.39 -26.83 -5.80
C CYS A 92 -10.31 -25.71 -5.34
N GLU A 93 -11.52 -25.71 -5.89
CA GLU A 93 -12.58 -24.80 -5.49
C GLU A 93 -13.42 -25.45 -4.38
N LEU A 94 -13.86 -24.64 -3.43
CA LEU A 94 -14.66 -25.11 -2.29
C LEU A 94 -15.62 -24.01 -1.82
N GLU A 95 -16.84 -24.38 -1.45
CA GLU A 95 -17.70 -23.46 -0.71
C GLU A 95 -17.20 -23.29 0.72
N GLY A 96 -17.21 -22.06 1.25
CA GLY A 96 -16.61 -21.75 2.56
C GLY A 96 -17.19 -22.60 3.69
N HIS A 97 -18.49 -22.92 3.63
CA HIS A 97 -19.18 -23.75 4.63
C HIS A 97 -18.77 -25.23 4.61
N GLU A 98 -18.13 -25.72 3.54
CA GLU A 98 -17.69 -27.12 3.42
C GLU A 98 -16.32 -27.37 4.07
N LEU A 99 -15.55 -26.31 4.35
CA LEU A 99 -14.18 -26.39 4.86
C LEU A 99 -14.06 -27.30 6.08
N LYS A 100 -14.96 -27.15 7.06
CA LYS A 100 -14.98 -27.95 8.28
C LYS A 100 -15.12 -29.45 7.98
N GLY A 101 -16.01 -29.81 7.06
CA GLY A 101 -16.28 -31.21 6.70
C GLY A 101 -15.15 -31.86 5.92
N ARG A 102 -14.40 -31.06 5.13
CA ARG A 102 -13.30 -31.54 4.28
C ARG A 102 -11.90 -31.29 4.84
N ARG A 103 -11.79 -30.69 6.02
CA ARG A 103 -10.53 -30.34 6.71
C ARG A 103 -9.46 -31.42 6.60
N THR A 104 -9.76 -32.65 7.04
CA THR A 104 -8.79 -33.76 7.05
C THR A 104 -8.31 -34.14 5.65
N GLU A 105 -9.22 -34.18 4.68
CA GLU A 105 -8.89 -34.48 3.28
C GLU A 105 -7.95 -33.41 2.69
N LEU A 106 -8.31 -32.13 2.86
CA LEU A 106 -7.58 -30.99 2.30
C LEU A 106 -6.19 -30.86 2.92
N CYS A 107 -6.07 -30.97 4.24
CA CYS A 107 -4.77 -30.90 4.93
C CYS A 107 -3.88 -32.08 4.56
N ASN A 108 -4.42 -33.29 4.42
CA ASN A 108 -3.64 -34.45 3.98
C ASN A 108 -3.12 -34.27 2.54
N ARG A 109 -3.95 -33.76 1.62
CA ARG A 109 -3.52 -33.48 0.25
C ARG A 109 -2.44 -32.40 0.20
N ALA A 110 -2.59 -31.35 1.00
CA ALA A 110 -1.58 -30.29 1.11
C ALA A 110 -0.24 -30.83 1.66
N ALA A 111 -0.29 -31.64 2.72
CA ALA A 111 0.90 -32.27 3.31
C ALA A 111 1.62 -33.26 2.36
N LEU A 112 0.92 -33.75 1.33
CA LEU A 112 1.48 -34.60 0.27
C LEU A 112 1.91 -33.81 -0.98
N ASP A 113 1.92 -32.48 -0.93
CA ASP A 113 2.20 -31.59 -2.07
C ASP A 113 1.22 -31.78 -3.27
N GLU A 114 0.02 -32.32 -3.03
CA GLU A 114 -1.02 -32.52 -4.05
C GLU A 114 -2.00 -31.33 -4.15
N LEU A 115 -1.88 -30.35 -3.24
CA LEU A 115 -2.74 -29.19 -3.14
C LEU A 115 -1.97 -28.01 -2.56
N ASP A 116 -1.83 -26.93 -3.34
CA ASP A 116 -1.11 -25.73 -2.92
C ASP A 116 -2.01 -24.70 -2.24
N ALA A 117 -3.31 -24.69 -2.59
CA ALA A 117 -4.33 -23.88 -1.93
C ALA A 117 -5.75 -24.35 -2.28
N VAL A 118 -6.72 -23.83 -1.53
CA VAL A 118 -8.15 -23.88 -1.79
C VAL A 118 -8.63 -22.48 -2.18
N LEU A 119 -9.31 -22.37 -3.32
CA LEU A 119 -10.06 -21.18 -3.70
C LEU A 119 -11.46 -21.27 -3.10
N PHE A 120 -11.77 -20.38 -2.16
CA PHE A 120 -13.11 -20.32 -1.58
C PHE A 120 -14.07 -19.57 -2.51
N LEU A 121 -15.19 -20.21 -2.84
CA LEU A 121 -16.27 -19.61 -3.65
C LEU A 121 -17.20 -18.72 -2.81
N SER A 122 -17.18 -18.90 -1.49
CA SER A 122 -17.90 -18.11 -0.50
C SER A 122 -17.06 -17.99 0.78
N ASP A 123 -17.25 -16.92 1.55
CA ASP A 123 -16.50 -16.69 2.78
C ASP A 123 -16.65 -17.86 3.77
N PRO A 124 -15.56 -18.44 4.29
CA PRO A 124 -15.62 -19.43 5.35
C PRO A 124 -16.30 -18.85 6.60
N PRO A 125 -17.24 -19.58 7.24
CA PRO A 125 -17.86 -19.15 8.47
C PRO A 125 -16.86 -18.77 9.59
N SER A 126 -17.21 -17.77 10.40
CA SER A 126 -16.37 -17.30 11.51
C SER A 126 -16.48 -18.14 12.79
N ASP A 127 -17.09 -19.33 12.73
CA ASP A 127 -17.22 -20.21 13.90
C ASP A 127 -15.86 -20.84 14.27
N PRO A 128 -15.63 -21.19 15.55
CA PRO A 128 -14.32 -21.64 16.02
C PRO A 128 -13.76 -22.85 15.27
N ASP A 129 -14.59 -23.81 14.87
CA ASP A 129 -14.13 -25.03 14.20
C ASP A 129 -13.67 -24.74 12.77
N THR A 130 -14.39 -23.87 12.06
CA THR A 130 -14.02 -23.42 10.71
C THR A 130 -12.73 -22.59 10.75
N GLN A 131 -12.58 -21.70 11.74
CA GLN A 131 -11.36 -20.91 11.90
C GLN A 131 -10.13 -21.79 12.24
N LEU A 132 -10.32 -22.85 13.03
CA LEU A 132 -9.27 -23.85 13.26
C LEU A 132 -8.90 -24.57 11.95
N ALA A 133 -9.89 -25.03 11.19
CA ALA A 133 -9.65 -25.69 9.90
C ALA A 133 -8.90 -24.78 8.91
N LEU A 134 -9.27 -23.50 8.86
CA LEU A 134 -8.61 -22.51 8.03
C LEU A 134 -7.16 -22.24 8.49
N GLY A 135 -6.94 -22.17 9.80
CA GLY A 135 -5.60 -22.03 10.39
C GLY A 135 -4.67 -23.18 10.01
N GLU A 136 -5.16 -24.42 10.07
CA GLU A 136 -4.39 -25.60 9.66
C GLU A 136 -4.14 -25.63 8.16
N LEU A 137 -5.15 -25.31 7.35
CA LEU A 137 -4.97 -25.22 5.91
C LEU A 137 -3.88 -24.19 5.55
N ARG A 138 -3.83 -23.04 6.24
CA ARG A 138 -2.77 -22.03 6.05
C ARG A 138 -1.37 -22.49 6.49
N MET A 139 -1.29 -23.48 7.37
CA MET A 139 -0.01 -24.07 7.79
C MET A 139 0.48 -25.12 6.78
N GLU A 140 -0.43 -25.93 6.25
CA GLU A 140 -0.07 -27.05 5.36
C GLU A 140 -0.02 -26.65 3.87
N ALA A 141 -0.99 -25.85 3.40
CA ALA A 141 -1.09 -25.45 2.00
C ALA A 141 -0.25 -24.19 1.72
N LYS A 142 0.88 -24.38 1.04
CA LYS A 142 1.96 -23.39 0.90
C LYS A 142 1.53 -22.05 0.30
N ALA A 143 0.51 -22.01 -0.54
CA ALA A 143 0.03 -20.79 -1.20
C ALA A 143 -1.27 -20.23 -0.60
N GLN A 144 -1.84 -20.87 0.43
CA GLN A 144 -3.17 -20.52 0.95
C GLN A 144 -3.25 -19.07 1.40
N VAL A 145 -2.26 -18.59 2.17
CA VAL A 145 -2.24 -17.19 2.65
C VAL A 145 -2.25 -16.20 1.48
N SER A 146 -1.56 -16.53 0.40
CA SER A 146 -1.49 -15.67 -0.78
C SER A 146 -2.80 -15.69 -1.59
N VAL A 147 -3.46 -16.85 -1.66
CA VAL A 147 -4.79 -16.98 -2.28
C VAL A 147 -5.86 -16.26 -1.46
N ASP A 148 -5.79 -16.31 -0.13
CA ASP A 148 -6.70 -15.56 0.73
C ASP A 148 -6.60 -14.04 0.52
N LEU A 149 -5.40 -13.54 0.19
CA LEU A 149 -5.16 -12.11 -0.04
C LEU A 149 -5.53 -11.68 -1.46
N TYR A 150 -5.20 -12.49 -2.46
CA TYR A 150 -5.17 -12.06 -3.86
C TYR A 150 -5.95 -12.96 -4.83
N GLY A 151 -6.65 -13.98 -4.32
CA GLY A 151 -7.34 -14.98 -5.13
C GLY A 151 -6.37 -15.85 -5.93
N LEU A 152 -6.81 -16.34 -7.10
CA LEU A 152 -6.03 -17.22 -7.97
C LEU A 152 -4.60 -16.72 -8.31
N PRO A 153 -4.36 -15.43 -8.60
CA PRO A 153 -2.99 -14.90 -8.77
C PRO A 153 -2.03 -15.22 -7.61
N GLY A 154 -2.56 -15.38 -6.38
CA GLY A 154 -1.80 -15.76 -5.20
C GLY A 154 -1.13 -17.13 -5.29
N LEU A 155 -1.66 -18.06 -6.12
CA LEU A 155 -1.04 -19.36 -6.35
C LEU A 155 0.37 -19.24 -6.92
N LEU A 156 0.59 -18.26 -7.81
CA LEU A 156 1.88 -18.04 -8.47
C LEU A 156 2.92 -17.40 -7.56
N VAL A 157 2.49 -16.87 -6.41
CA VAL A 157 3.36 -16.19 -5.45
C VAL A 157 3.02 -16.65 -4.02
N PRO A 158 3.41 -17.88 -3.62
CA PRO A 158 3.00 -18.49 -2.35
C PRO A 158 3.37 -17.68 -1.10
N ALA A 159 4.41 -16.84 -1.18
CA ALA A 159 4.88 -15.97 -0.11
C ALA A 159 4.45 -14.49 -0.29
N ALA A 160 3.31 -14.23 -0.94
CA ALA A 160 2.79 -12.89 -1.09
C ALA A 160 2.48 -12.27 0.28
N LYS A 161 2.63 -10.95 0.36
CA LYS A 161 2.36 -10.16 1.56
C LYS A 161 1.43 -9.02 1.19
N PRO A 162 0.65 -8.48 2.15
CA PRO A 162 -0.12 -7.27 1.92
C PRO A 162 0.76 -6.14 1.36
N PHE A 163 0.19 -5.31 0.48
CA PHE A 163 0.96 -4.30 -0.27
C PHE A 163 1.82 -3.40 0.63
N ASN A 164 1.27 -2.95 1.76
CA ASN A 164 1.98 -2.11 2.72
C ASN A 164 3.25 -2.74 3.35
N ALA A 165 3.33 -4.08 3.36
CA ALA A 165 4.46 -4.85 3.87
C ALA A 165 5.56 -5.07 2.82
N LEU A 166 5.27 -4.79 1.55
CA LEU A 166 6.22 -4.85 0.43
C LEU A 166 6.99 -3.54 0.24
N MET A 167 6.46 -2.46 0.82
CA MET A 167 7.00 -1.11 0.74
C MET A 167 8.23 -0.92 1.64
N GLY A 168 9.28 -0.30 1.08
CA GLY A 168 10.50 0.04 1.80
C GLY A 168 10.47 1.44 2.43
N SER A 169 11.50 1.76 3.20
CA SER A 169 11.79 3.14 3.59
C SER A 169 12.35 3.92 2.41
N ALA A 170 12.06 5.23 2.34
CA ALA A 170 12.75 6.10 1.41
C ALA A 170 14.27 6.12 1.72
N PRO A 171 15.14 6.23 0.71
CA PRO A 171 16.57 6.44 0.95
C PRO A 171 16.78 7.74 1.72
N SER A 172 17.65 7.72 2.74
CA SER A 172 18.00 8.92 3.48
C SER A 172 18.60 9.99 2.56
N GLY A 173 18.26 11.24 2.82
CA GLY A 173 18.87 12.37 2.16
C GLY A 173 20.28 12.65 2.67
N GLN A 174 20.93 13.62 2.03
CA GLN A 174 22.23 14.11 2.44
C GLN A 174 22.10 15.54 2.97
N MET A 175 22.67 15.80 4.15
CA MET A 175 22.75 17.14 4.70
C MET A 175 23.83 17.94 3.96
N GLY A 176 23.59 19.24 3.72
CA GLY A 176 24.56 20.11 3.07
C GLY A 176 24.09 21.56 2.98
N GLU A 177 24.91 22.40 2.36
CA GLU A 177 24.54 23.78 2.06
C GLU A 177 23.52 23.82 0.92
N GLY A 178 22.34 24.40 1.18
CA GLY A 178 21.24 24.42 0.23
C GLY A 178 20.56 23.05 0.12
N LEU A 179 19.42 22.92 0.81
CA LEU A 179 18.60 21.72 0.75
C LEU A 179 17.46 21.91 -0.26
N ARG A 180 17.03 20.80 -0.86
CA ARG A 180 15.82 20.72 -1.69
C ARG A 180 14.93 19.57 -1.24
N GLN A 181 13.63 19.74 -1.45
CA GLN A 181 12.62 18.70 -1.28
C GLN A 181 12.76 17.64 -2.38
N ILE A 182 12.56 16.35 -2.03
CA ILE A 182 12.71 15.21 -2.97
C ILE A 182 11.46 14.31 -3.07
N CYS A 183 10.39 14.68 -2.39
CA CYS A 183 9.11 13.99 -2.42
C CYS A 183 7.99 15.00 -2.67
N ASP A 184 6.83 14.56 -3.10
CA ASP A 184 5.62 15.37 -3.09
C ASP A 184 5.07 15.49 -1.66
N ILE A 185 4.25 16.52 -1.45
CA ILE A 185 3.58 16.76 -0.17
C ILE A 185 2.09 16.96 -0.42
N ALA A 186 1.26 16.23 0.33
CA ALA A 186 -0.17 16.46 0.40
C ALA A 186 -0.59 16.78 1.84
N ILE A 187 -1.63 17.58 2.02
CA ILE A 187 -2.31 17.74 3.33
C ILE A 187 -3.66 17.05 3.20
N LEU A 188 -3.87 16.02 4.01
CA LEU A 188 -5.00 15.10 3.92
C LEU A 188 -5.76 15.05 5.26
N PRO A 189 -7.03 14.60 5.27
CA PRO A 189 -7.89 14.61 6.46
C PRO A 189 -7.59 13.47 7.45
N GLY A 190 -6.31 13.23 7.77
CA GLY A 190 -5.90 12.37 8.87
C GLY A 190 -4.92 11.27 8.45
N ILE A 191 -4.89 10.22 9.29
CA ILE A 191 -4.26 8.93 8.96
C ILE A 191 -5.31 7.82 8.99
N PRO A 192 -5.16 6.75 8.20
CA PRO A 192 -6.17 5.68 8.10
C PRO A 192 -6.65 5.17 9.46
N ALA A 193 -5.72 4.84 10.36
CA ALA A 193 -6.04 4.34 11.70
C ALA A 193 -6.87 5.32 12.55
N LYS A 194 -6.64 6.64 12.43
CA LYS A 194 -7.39 7.68 13.15
C LYS A 194 -8.75 7.93 12.50
N LEU A 195 -8.80 7.96 11.16
CA LEU A 195 -10.04 8.09 10.41
C LEU A 195 -10.99 6.94 10.72
N ALA A 196 -10.50 5.70 10.78
CA ALA A 196 -11.29 4.52 11.16
C ALA A 196 -11.91 4.64 12.57
N GLN A 197 -11.32 5.47 13.44
CA GLN A 197 -11.81 5.79 14.79
C GLN A 197 -12.70 7.03 14.83
N GLY A 198 -12.99 7.65 13.68
CA GLY A 198 -13.80 8.86 13.57
C GLY A 198 -13.05 10.15 13.91
N VAL A 199 -11.71 10.13 13.92
CA VAL A 199 -10.88 11.32 14.16
C VAL A 199 -10.40 11.88 12.83
N CYS A 200 -10.91 13.05 12.46
CA CYS A 200 -10.55 13.78 11.25
C CYS A 200 -9.75 15.03 11.62
N GLU A 201 -8.48 15.08 11.23
CA GLU A 201 -7.57 16.20 11.48
C GLU A 201 -6.61 16.37 10.30
N PRO A 202 -6.14 17.59 9.99
CA PRO A 202 -5.19 17.78 8.90
C PRO A 202 -3.83 17.14 9.23
N VAL A 203 -3.36 16.28 8.34
CA VAL A 203 -2.07 15.60 8.44
C VAL A 203 -1.29 15.82 7.14
N GLY A 204 -0.02 16.16 7.26
CA GLY A 204 0.88 16.22 6.12
C GLY A 204 1.32 14.82 5.70
N TRP A 205 1.46 14.57 4.41
CA TRP A 205 1.92 13.30 3.87
C TRP A 205 3.10 13.51 2.95
N LEU A 206 4.16 12.74 3.17
CA LEU A 206 5.32 12.66 2.28
C LEU A 206 5.12 11.51 1.29
N LEU A 207 5.25 11.82 -0.01
CA LEU A 207 4.90 10.93 -1.10
C LEU A 207 6.04 10.86 -2.12
N TRP A 208 6.67 9.69 -2.28
CA TRP A 208 7.83 9.54 -3.17
C TRP A 208 7.46 8.94 -4.52
N SER A 209 8.17 9.34 -5.57
CA SER A 209 8.04 8.75 -6.91
C SER A 209 8.71 7.37 -7.05
N GLY A 210 8.62 6.52 -6.02
CA GLY A 210 9.26 5.20 -5.95
C GLY A 210 8.57 4.25 -4.96
N PRO A 211 9.07 3.02 -4.75
CA PRO A 211 8.49 2.02 -3.84
C PRO A 211 8.74 2.33 -2.35
N ALA A 212 8.74 3.62 -1.98
CA ALA A 212 8.91 4.06 -0.60
C ALA A 212 7.54 4.31 0.04
N ARG A 213 7.39 3.84 1.28
CA ARG A 213 6.14 3.94 2.03
C ARG A 213 5.76 5.41 2.25
N PRO A 214 4.52 5.83 1.94
CA PRO A 214 4.01 7.14 2.34
C PRO A 214 4.14 7.36 3.86
N LEU A 215 4.60 8.53 4.27
CA LEU A 215 4.81 8.84 5.69
C LEU A 215 3.96 10.04 6.14
N PRO A 216 3.13 9.88 7.19
CA PRO A 216 2.44 11.01 7.79
C PRO A 216 3.41 11.85 8.64
N ILE A 217 3.30 13.17 8.53
CA ILE A 217 4.06 14.17 9.26
C ILE A 217 3.14 15.28 9.78
N THR A 218 3.65 16.08 10.70
CA THR A 218 2.89 17.22 11.22
C THR A 218 2.75 18.32 10.16
N PRO A 219 1.66 19.11 10.19
CA PRO A 219 1.53 20.28 9.32
C PRO A 219 2.69 21.28 9.47
N LEU A 220 3.29 21.39 10.65
CA LEU A 220 4.47 22.21 10.88
C LEU A 220 5.68 21.73 10.06
N ALA A 221 5.92 20.41 10.02
CA ALA A 221 7.00 19.83 9.24
C ALA A 221 6.80 20.06 7.74
N VAL A 222 5.55 20.05 7.25
CA VAL A 222 5.21 20.43 5.87
C VAL A 222 5.65 21.86 5.56
N GLU A 223 5.34 22.81 6.44
CA GLU A 223 5.67 24.22 6.23
C GLU A 223 7.19 24.48 6.28
N VAL A 224 7.92 23.75 7.13
CA VAL A 224 9.40 23.75 7.14
C VAL A 224 9.94 23.17 5.82
N LEU A 225 9.42 22.02 5.37
CA LEU A 225 9.91 21.34 4.17
C LEU A 225 9.65 22.15 2.89
N ARG A 226 8.50 22.83 2.78
CA ARG A 226 8.19 23.73 1.67
C ARG A 226 9.16 24.91 1.54
N ARG A 227 9.80 25.30 2.64
CA ARG A 227 10.76 26.42 2.72
C ARG A 227 12.20 25.98 2.86
N ILE A 228 12.47 24.68 2.70
CA ILE A 228 13.77 24.08 3.04
C ILE A 228 14.95 24.74 2.30
N SER A 229 14.71 25.31 1.12
CA SER A 229 15.70 26.02 0.30
C SER A 229 16.12 27.39 0.86
N LEU A 230 15.31 28.01 1.74
CA LEU A 230 15.63 29.31 2.33
C LEU A 230 16.69 29.22 3.44
N GLY A 231 16.96 28.02 3.92
CA GLY A 231 17.86 27.76 5.04
C GLY A 231 17.21 27.99 6.41
N VAL A 232 17.82 27.39 7.45
CA VAL A 232 17.28 27.32 8.82
C VAL A 232 16.95 28.70 9.41
N ALA A 233 17.82 29.70 9.21
CA ALA A 233 17.63 31.03 9.79
C ALA A 233 16.37 31.71 9.24
N SER A 234 16.20 31.72 7.92
CA SER A 234 15.04 32.31 7.25
C SER A 234 13.74 31.60 7.63
N ILE A 235 13.75 30.27 7.71
CA ILE A 235 12.59 29.48 8.13
C ILE A 235 12.18 29.82 9.57
N SER A 236 13.16 29.92 10.47
CA SER A 236 12.95 30.30 11.88
C SER A 236 12.31 31.68 11.99
N ASP A 237 12.82 32.66 11.24
CA ASP A 237 12.30 34.03 11.25
C ASP A 237 10.88 34.09 10.64
N GLU A 238 10.60 33.36 9.55
CA GLU A 238 9.28 33.35 8.89
C GLU A 238 8.18 32.63 9.69
N LEU A 239 8.52 31.49 10.31
CA LEU A 239 7.55 30.67 11.04
C LEU A 239 7.47 31.04 12.53
N GLY A 240 8.32 31.95 13.00
CA GLY A 240 8.40 32.35 14.41
C GLY A 240 8.83 31.20 15.34
N LEU A 241 9.64 30.27 14.82
CA LEU A 241 10.11 29.09 15.55
C LEU A 241 11.52 29.31 16.08
N GLU A 242 11.90 28.59 17.13
CA GLU A 242 13.29 28.56 17.57
C GLU A 242 14.19 27.89 16.53
N ARG A 243 15.38 28.45 16.31
CA ARG A 243 16.33 27.91 15.31
C ARG A 243 16.69 26.45 15.56
N GLU A 244 16.84 26.03 16.82
CA GLU A 244 17.13 24.63 17.16
C GLU A 244 15.96 23.70 16.84
N GLN A 245 14.72 24.14 17.05
CA GLN A 245 13.53 23.39 16.63
C GLN A 245 13.50 23.20 15.11
N VAL A 246 13.78 24.26 14.34
CA VAL A 246 13.87 24.16 12.88
C VAL A 246 14.99 23.20 12.47
N LYS A 247 16.19 23.30 13.06
CA LYS A 247 17.29 22.37 12.78
C LYS A 247 16.90 20.92 13.03
N GLN A 248 16.18 20.65 14.12
CA GLN A 248 15.72 19.30 14.44
C GLN A 248 14.76 18.79 13.36
N ILE A 249 13.74 19.58 13.00
CA ILE A 249 12.79 19.20 11.96
C ILE A 249 13.52 18.96 10.63
N VAL A 250 14.44 19.84 10.24
CA VAL A 250 15.25 19.69 9.02
C VAL A 250 16.09 18.41 9.07
N SER A 251 16.75 18.13 10.19
CA SER A 251 17.53 16.90 10.39
C SER A 251 16.66 15.65 10.25
N GLU A 252 15.46 15.67 10.84
CA GLU A 252 14.49 14.57 10.71
C GLU A 252 14.05 14.41 9.26
N MET A 253 13.71 15.49 8.54
CA MET A 253 13.32 15.47 7.12
C MET A 253 14.43 14.90 6.24
N VAL A 254 15.69 15.22 6.50
CA VAL A 254 16.83 14.62 5.78
C VAL A 254 16.96 13.13 6.12
N SER A 255 16.84 12.76 7.39
CA SER A 255 16.99 11.36 7.83
C SER A 255 15.96 10.42 7.21
N ILE A 256 14.72 10.88 7.03
CA ILE A 256 13.62 10.11 6.42
C ILE A 256 13.57 10.25 4.89
N GLY A 257 14.54 10.95 4.27
CA GLY A 257 14.60 11.07 2.82
C GLY A 257 13.56 12.01 2.20
N ALA A 258 13.10 13.03 2.93
CA ALA A 258 12.20 14.06 2.42
C ALA A 258 12.95 15.26 1.81
N ALA A 259 14.20 15.49 2.24
CA ALA A 259 15.07 16.55 1.75
C ALA A 259 16.51 16.06 1.54
N THR A 260 17.23 16.65 0.59
CA THR A 260 18.65 16.37 0.35
C THR A 260 19.39 17.62 -0.16
N VAL A 261 20.72 17.60 -0.11
CA VAL A 261 21.58 18.66 -0.66
C VAL A 261 21.27 18.86 -2.15
N ALA A 262 21.12 20.12 -2.57
CA ALA A 262 20.99 20.46 -3.97
C ALA A 262 22.34 20.18 -4.67
N GLN A 263 22.36 19.27 -5.64
CA GLN A 263 23.53 19.15 -6.51
C GLN A 263 23.65 20.43 -7.34
N GLN A 264 24.81 21.08 -7.31
CA GLN A 264 25.10 22.16 -8.24
C GLN A 264 25.13 21.55 -9.65
N GLU A 265 24.15 21.89 -10.48
CA GLU A 265 24.21 21.59 -11.91
C GLU A 265 25.40 22.38 -12.48
N HIS A 266 26.47 21.66 -12.84
CA HIS A 266 27.64 22.22 -13.52
C HIS A 266 27.42 22.28 -15.02
#